data_AF-A0A7U9SF61-F1
#
_entry.id   AF-A0A7U9SF61-F1
#
_cell.length_a   1.000
_cell.length_b   1.000
_cell.length_c   1.000
_cell.angle_alpha   90.00
_cell.angle_beta   90.00
_cell.angle_gamma   90.00
#
_symmetry.space_group_name_H-M   'P 1'
#
loop_
_entity.id
_entity.type
_entity.pdbx_description
1 polymer ?
#
loop_
_entity_poly.entity_id
_entity_poly.type
_entity_poly.pdbx_seq_one_letter_code
_entity_poly.pdbx_strand_id
1 'polypeptide(L)' 'MRGKVTLIGCPKLDNVDYSEKLTQIIQNNNIQSVTIVRMEVPCCGGLELAAKKALQASGKFIPWQVVTISIDGKILE' A
#
# COMPACT_ATOMS: atom_id res chain seq x y z
N MET A 1 5.82 -11.94 8.09
CA MET A 1 4.36 -11.77 8.08
C MET A 1 3.69 -13.13 7.93
N ARG A 2 3.24 -13.76 9.03
CA ARG A 2 2.56 -15.06 8.95
C ARG A 2 1.11 -14.85 8.51
N GLY A 3 0.64 -15.57 7.50
CA GLY A 3 -0.74 -15.47 7.01
C GLY A 3 -1.06 -14.22 6.19
N LYS A 4 -0.06 -13.42 5.79
CA LYS A 4 -0.24 -12.29 4.86
C LYS A 4 0.68 -12.43 3.66
N VAL A 5 0.22 -11.98 2.50
CA VAL A 5 1.06 -11.82 1.30
C VAL A 5 1.73 -10.45 1.36
N THR A 6 3.05 -10.42 1.19
CA THR A 6 3.83 -9.17 1.20
C THR A 6 4.18 -8.75 -0.22
N LEU A 7 3.90 -7.49 -0.55
CA LEU A 7 4.31 -6.85 -1.79
C LEU A 7 5.26 -5.69 -1.45
N ILE A 8 6.25 -5.45 -2.31
CA ILE A 8 7.25 -4.38 -2.13
C ILE A 8 7.30 -3.58 -3.44
N GLY A 9 7.32 -2.25 -3.32
CA GLY A 9 7.46 -1.34 -4.45
C GLY A 9 8.11 -0.02 -4.00
N CYS A 10 8.86 0.63 -4.90
CA CYS A 10 9.56 1.87 -4.63
C CYS A 10 9.06 2.97 -5.57
N PRO A 11 8.08 3.79 -5.16
CA PRO A 11 7.55 4.88 -6.01
C PRO A 11 8.59 5.92 -6.45
N LYS A 12 9.80 5.92 -5.86
CA LYS A 12 10.92 6.77 -6.25
C LYS A 12 11.68 6.23 -7.47
N LEU A 13 11.84 4.91 -7.56
CA LEU A 13 12.69 4.25 -8.55
C LEU A 13 11.87 3.59 -9.66
N ASP A 14 10.68 3.13 -9.32
CA ASP A 14 9.75 2.52 -10.23
C ASP A 14 8.96 3.63 -10.93
N ASN A 15 9.27 3.89 -12.20
CA ASN A 15 8.61 4.91 -13.02
C ASN A 15 7.23 4.43 -13.53
N VAL A 16 6.41 3.88 -12.62
CA VAL A 16 5.10 3.31 -12.92
C VAL A 16 4.10 3.66 -11.82
N ASP A 17 2.83 3.83 -12.19
CA ASP A 17 1.74 3.93 -11.22
C ASP A 17 1.27 2.53 -10.83
N TYR A 18 1.43 2.17 -9.56
CA TYR A 18 0.98 0.87 -9.05
C TYR A 18 -0.53 0.74 -8.92
N SER A 19 -1.29 1.84 -9.00
CA SER A 19 -2.73 1.88 -8.73
C SER A 19 -3.48 0.83 -9.55
N GLU A 20 -3.19 0.72 -10.85
CA GLU A 20 -3.89 -0.22 -11.73
C GLU A 20 -3.62 -1.68 -11.34
N LYS A 21 -2.35 -2.06 -11.17
CA LYS A 21 -1.98 -3.43 -10.81
C LYS A 21 -2.50 -3.81 -9.42
N LEU A 22 -2.44 -2.88 -8.46
CA LEU A 22 -3.02 -3.09 -7.13
C LEU A 22 -4.55 -3.21 -7.21
N THR A 23 -5.21 -2.43 -8.07
CA THR A 23 -6.67 -2.53 -8.28
C THR A 23 -7.04 -3.92 -8.75
N GLN A 24 -6.34 -4.44 -9.77
CA GLN A 24 -6.56 -5.79 -10.29
C GLN A 24 -6.32 -6.86 -9.23
N ILE A 25 -5.24 -6.74 -8.43
CA ILE A 25 -4.98 -7.68 -7.34
C ILE A 25 -6.13 -7.66 -6.33
N ILE A 26 -6.59 -6.49 -5.90
CA ILE A 26 -7.67 -6.37 -4.91
C ILE A 26 -8.99 -6.88 -5.49
N GLN A 27 -9.32 -6.52 -6.72
CA GLN A 27 -10.57 -6.90 -7.38
C GLN A 27 -10.67 -8.42 -7.63
N ASN A 28 -9.56 -9.07 -7.98
CA ASN A 28 -9.55 -10.49 -8.31
C ASN A 28 -9.38 -11.42 -7.10
N ASN A 29 -9.20 -10.89 -5.89
CA ASN A 29 -8.94 -11.70 -4.68
C ASN A 29 -9.87 -11.34 -3.51
N ASN A 30 -10.15 -12.29 -2.63
CA ASN A 30 -10.92 -12.03 -1.41
C ASN A 30 -10.00 -11.60 -0.26
N ILE A 31 -9.63 -10.32 -0.24
CA ILE A 31 -8.69 -9.75 0.73
C ILE A 31 -9.45 -9.30 1.99
N GLN A 32 -9.01 -9.75 3.16
CA GLN A 32 -9.64 -9.43 4.44
C GLN A 32 -9.22 -8.06 5.01
N SER A 33 -7.96 -7.66 4.79
CA SER A 33 -7.44 -6.36 5.21
C SER A 33 -6.18 -6.00 4.44
N VAL A 34 -5.89 -4.70 4.34
CA VAL A 34 -4.65 -4.19 3.73
C VAL A 34 -3.86 -3.39 4.77
N THR A 35 -2.55 -3.64 4.86
CA THR A 35 -1.64 -2.85 5.68
C THR A 35 -0.63 -2.19 4.75
N ILE A 36 -0.64 -0.86 4.70
CA ILE A 36 0.28 -0.07 3.89
C ILE A 36 1.41 0.38 4.79
N VAL A 37 2.65 -0.02 4.50
CA VAL A 37 3.82 0.44 5.24
C VAL A 37 4.59 1.41 4.34
N ARG A 38 4.91 2.59 4.87
CA ARG A 38 5.74 3.59 4.18
C ARG A 38 6.73 4.23 5.14
N MET A 39 7.80 4.77 4.58
CA MET A 39 8.68 5.67 5.32
C MET A 39 8.06 7.07 5.42
N GLU A 40 8.44 7.85 6.43
CA GLU A 40 8.00 9.25 6.62
C GLU A 40 8.44 10.16 5.48
N VAL A 41 9.52 9.81 4.78
CA VAL A 41 10.04 10.58 3.66
C VAL A 41 9.00 10.74 2.54
N PRO A 42 8.99 11.89 1.84
CA PRO A 42 7.92 12.23 0.90
C PRO A 42 7.85 11.28 -0.30
N CYS A 43 8.98 10.69 -0.71
CA CYS A 43 9.00 9.82 -1.87
C CYS A 43 8.17 8.54 -1.67
N CYS A 44 8.00 8.05 -0.43
CA CYS A 44 7.21 6.84 -0.15
C CYS A 44 5.70 7.08 -0.15
N GLY A 45 5.24 8.34 -0.13
CA GLY A 45 3.81 8.68 -0.13
C GLY A 45 3.08 8.25 -1.41
N GLY A 46 3.80 8.11 -2.53
CA GLY A 46 3.23 7.62 -3.79
C GLY A 46 2.62 6.22 -3.68
N LEU A 47 3.22 5.33 -2.87
CA LEU A 47 2.72 3.97 -2.69
C LEU A 47 1.42 3.95 -1.88
N GLU A 48 1.32 4.80 -0.85
CA GLU A 48 0.09 4.96 -0.06
C GLU A 48 -1.06 5.48 -0.92
N LEU A 49 -0.80 6.50 -1.75
CA LEU A 49 -1.78 7.04 -2.67
C LEU A 49 -2.25 5.98 -3.68
N ALA A 50 -1.33 5.22 -4.25
CA ALA A 50 -1.65 4.16 -5.20
C ALA A 50 -2.50 3.05 -4.57
N ALA A 51 -2.17 2.63 -3.35
CA ALA A 51 -2.95 1.62 -2.62
C ALA A 51 -4.36 2.13 -2.25
N LYS A 52 -4.49 3.39 -1.81
CA LYS A 52 -5.80 4.02 -1.52
C LYS A 52 -6.67 4.11 -2.77
N LYS A 53 -6.11 4.57 -3.90
CA LYS A 53 -6.80 4.58 -5.20
C LYS A 53 -7.25 3.18 -5.60
N ALA A 54 -6.39 2.18 -5.43
CA ALA A 54 -6.71 0.81 -5.77
C ALA A 54 -7.84 0.22 -4.91
N LEU A 55 -7.84 0.50 -3.61
CA LEU A 55 -8.95 0.13 -2.71
C LEU A 55 -10.27 0.75 -3.19
N GLN A 56 -10.28 2.05 -3.49
CA GLN A 56 -11.47 2.75 -4.01
C GLN A 56 -11.94 2.19 -5.36
N ALA A 57 -11.02 2.02 -6.31
CA ALA A 57 -11.32 1.55 -7.67
C ALA A 57 -11.72 0.07 -7.72
N SER A 58 -11.31 -0.73 -6.73
CA SER A 58 -11.65 -2.16 -6.68
C SER A 58 -13.13 -2.44 -6.47
N GLY A 59 -13.90 -1.44 -6.02
CA GLY A 59 -15.31 -1.60 -5.66
C GLY A 59 -15.57 -2.45 -4.41
N LYS A 60 -14.52 -2.83 -3.67
CA LYS A 60 -14.62 -3.66 -2.46
C LYS A 60 -14.48 -2.82 -1.20
N PHE A 61 -15.29 -3.15 -0.20
CA PHE A 61 -15.16 -2.57 1.14
C PHE A 61 -14.17 -3.39 1.96
N ILE A 62 -12.90 -2.96 2.00
CA ILE A 62 -11.81 -3.66 2.71
C ILE A 62 -11.23 -2.70 3.75
N PRO A 63 -11.13 -3.08 5.04
CA PRO A 63 -10.45 -2.25 6.02
C PRO A 63 -8.96 -2.14 5.70
N TRP A 64 -8.41 -0.93 5.79
CA TRP A 64 -6.98 -0.70 5.62
C TRP A 64 -6.42 0.20 6.72
N GLN A 65 -5.11 0.08 6.93
CA GLN A 65 -4.34 0.96 7.82
C GLN A 65 -3.05 1.37 7.14
N VAL A 66 -2.55 2.54 7.52
CA VAL A 66 -1.24 3.05 7.09
C VAL A 66 -0.34 3.06 8.32
N VAL A 67 0.85 2.47 8.18
CA VAL A 67 1.90 2.48 9.20
C VAL A 67 3.06 3.28 8.63
N THR A 68 3.41 4.37 9.30
CA THR A 68 4.53 5.21 8.89
C THR A 68 5.75 4.88 9.74
N ILE A 69 6.89 4.67 9.09
CA ILE A 69 8.17 4.39 9.73
C ILE A 69 9.07 5.63 9.55
N SER A 70 9.61 6.16 10.64
CA SER A 70 10.58 7.25 10.60
C SER A 70 11.93 6.82 10.03
N ILE A 71 12.79 7.78 9.70
CA ILE A 71 14.15 7.52 9.21
C ILE A 71 15.04 6.82 10.26
N ASP A 72 14.70 6.94 11.55
CA ASP A 72 15.38 6.26 12.66
C ASP A 72 14.73 4.90 13.03
N GLY A 73 13.76 4.43 12.23
CA GLY A 73 13.16 3.11 12.35
C GLY A 73 12.07 2.98 13.41
N LYS A 74 11.54 4.10 13.92
CA LYS A 74 10.39 4.13 14.83
C LYS A 74 9.09 4.10 14.05
N ILE A 75 8.05 3.54 14.67
CA ILE A 75 6.69 3.66 14.14
C ILE A 75 6.15 5.01 14.58
N LEU A 76 5.64 5.78 13.64
CA LEU A 76 4.93 7.03 13.88
C LEU A 76 3.42 6.72 13.95
N GLU A 77 2.78 7.18 15.04
CA GLU A 77 1.32 7.09 15.25
C GLU A 77 0.54 8.06 14.35
#